data_AF-M0P8E4-F1
#
_entry.id   AF-M0P8E4-F1
#
_cell.length_a   1.000
_cell.length_b   1.000
_cell.length_c   1.000
_cell.angle_alpha   90.00
_cell.angle_beta   90.00
_cell.angle_gamma   90.00
#
_symmetry.space_group_name_H-M   'P 1'
#
loop_
_entity.id
_entity.type
_entity.pdbx_description
1 polymer ?
#
loop_
_entity_poly.entity_id
_entity_poly.type
_entity_poly.pdbx_seq_one_letter_code
_entity_poly.pdbx_strand_id
1 'polypeptide(L)'
;MSRNYGETWVYESLVGGIPGLGISRAAAVAIQFVLFQVGVVALGWYYGLWNAVLAGTVAVVVAAVGSIEMHRLGAGNRRLSTPPEHKRLLFGSSIEIVLGVLAFIALLTYLIAWDGTLLDRLFGPRPPLPVVYLTLLILWDLTYRIGTSWWSAVVALWRAVNVEVSPADASLVRRLDAENIGFSVLQLALVPFLLEEPVLLGAVVGHVLAVAIVCTTAILLT
;
A
#
# COMPACT_ATOMS: atom_id res chain seq x y z
N MET A 1 -29.24 6.09 -3.68
CA MET A 1 -27.98 6.09 -2.91
C MET A 1 -27.02 7.03 -3.61
N SER A 2 -26.70 8.18 -3.00
CA SER A 2 -25.75 9.13 -3.58
C SER A 2 -24.36 8.48 -3.65
N ARG A 3 -23.77 8.46 -4.85
CA ARG A 3 -22.39 7.98 -5.03
C ARG A 3 -21.45 9.07 -4.52
N ASN A 4 -20.69 8.79 -3.46
CA ASN A 4 -19.65 9.69 -2.94
C ASN A 4 -18.39 9.65 -3.81
N TYR A 5 -18.52 9.95 -5.11
CA TYR A 5 -17.35 10.16 -5.96
C TYR A 5 -16.56 11.36 -5.43
N GLY A 6 -15.28 11.15 -5.07
CA GLY A 6 -14.40 12.18 -4.53
C GLY A 6 -14.20 12.17 -3.00
N GLU A 7 -14.83 11.24 -2.26
CA GLU A 7 -14.60 11.07 -0.80
C GLU A 7 -14.06 9.68 -0.42
N THR A 8 -13.66 8.91 -1.42
CA THR A 8 -13.15 7.55 -1.27
C THR A 8 -11.91 7.41 -2.13
N TRP A 9 -10.93 6.64 -1.67
CA TRP A 9 -9.80 6.23 -2.52
C TRP A 9 -10.30 5.62 -3.82
N VAL A 10 -9.53 5.76 -4.90
CA VAL A 10 -9.99 5.26 -6.21
C VAL A 10 -10.23 3.75 -6.20
N TYR A 11 -9.46 2.95 -5.47
CA TYR A 11 -9.75 1.51 -5.34
C TYR A 11 -11.12 1.23 -4.66
N GLU A 12 -11.50 2.03 -3.66
CA GLU A 12 -12.82 1.91 -3.00
C GLU A 12 -13.94 2.21 -4.01
N SER A 13 -13.71 3.16 -4.92
CA SER A 13 -14.67 3.52 -5.97
C SER A 13 -14.81 2.44 -7.05
N LEU A 14 -13.75 1.69 -7.36
CA LEU A 14 -13.78 0.57 -8.32
C LEU A 14 -14.58 -0.62 -7.77
N VAL A 15 -14.36 -0.99 -6.51
CA VAL A 15 -15.07 -2.10 -5.86
C VAL A 15 -16.56 -1.76 -5.65
N GLY A 16 -16.86 -0.53 -5.22
CA GLY A 16 -18.24 -0.06 -5.07
C GLY A 16 -19.02 0.13 -6.38
N GLY A 17 -18.34 0.03 -7.53
CA GLY A 17 -18.94 0.18 -8.85
C GLY A 17 -19.62 -1.06 -9.41
N ILE A 18 -19.39 -2.26 -8.84
CA ILE A 18 -19.93 -3.52 -9.36
C ILE A 18 -21.39 -3.71 -8.90
N PRO A 19 -22.39 -3.66 -9.80
CA PRO A 19 -23.79 -3.77 -9.41
C PRO A 19 -24.10 -5.12 -8.78
N GLY A 20 -24.75 -5.14 -7.61
CA GLY A 20 -25.24 -6.37 -6.96
C GLY A 20 -24.27 -7.07 -6.00
N LEU A 21 -23.02 -6.62 -5.87
CA LEU A 21 -22.06 -7.16 -4.90
C LEU A 21 -22.07 -6.34 -3.60
N GLY A 22 -22.85 -6.79 -2.61
CA GLY A 22 -22.88 -6.23 -1.25
C GLY A 22 -21.80 -6.77 -0.33
N ILE A 23 -20.54 -6.87 -0.80
CA ILE A 23 -19.45 -7.45 -0.01
C ILE A 23 -18.95 -6.41 1.01
N SER A 24 -18.86 -6.82 2.29
CA SER A 24 -18.28 -5.96 3.32
C SER A 24 -16.79 -5.72 3.05
N ARG A 25 -16.25 -4.57 3.47
CA ARG A 25 -14.82 -4.26 3.29
C ARG A 25 -13.90 -5.35 3.86
N ALA A 26 -14.23 -5.85 5.05
CA ALA A 26 -13.50 -6.95 5.67
C ALA A 26 -13.55 -8.23 4.83
N ALA A 27 -14.71 -8.56 4.25
CA ALA A 27 -14.84 -9.72 3.37
C ALA A 27 -14.04 -9.53 2.06
N ALA A 28 -14.02 -8.32 1.49
CA ALA A 28 -13.21 -8.04 0.31
C ALA A 28 -11.71 -8.25 0.56
N VAL A 29 -11.18 -7.74 1.68
CA VAL A 29 -9.78 -7.95 2.08
C VAL A 29 -9.51 -9.44 2.35
N ALA A 30 -10.40 -10.13 3.04
CA ALA A 30 -10.25 -11.56 3.32
C ALA A 30 -10.23 -12.40 2.02
N ILE A 31 -11.13 -12.10 1.07
CA ILE A 31 -11.17 -12.76 -0.23
C ILE A 31 -9.87 -12.50 -0.99
N GLN A 32 -9.42 -11.24 -1.06
CA GLN A 32 -8.17 -10.89 -1.73
C GLN A 32 -6.97 -11.64 -1.12
N PHE A 33 -6.86 -11.63 0.21
CA PHE A 33 -5.81 -12.34 0.94
C PHE A 33 -5.83 -13.84 0.63
N VAL A 34 -6.99 -14.49 0.74
CA VAL A 34 -7.13 -15.93 0.46
C VAL A 34 -6.79 -16.24 -0.99
N LEU A 35 -7.28 -15.46 -1.95
CA LEU A 35 -7.00 -15.68 -3.38
C LEU A 35 -5.50 -15.59 -3.69
N PHE A 36 -4.83 -14.53 -3.23
CA PHE A 36 -3.40 -14.40 -3.46
C PHE A 36 -2.59 -15.44 -2.70
N GLN A 37 -2.93 -15.73 -1.44
CA GLN A 37 -2.21 -16.72 -0.64
C GLN A 37 -2.35 -18.13 -1.22
N VAL A 38 -3.55 -18.51 -1.65
CA VAL A 38 -3.79 -19.78 -2.35
C VAL A 38 -2.99 -19.81 -3.65
N GLY A 39 -2.98 -18.72 -4.42
CA GLY A 39 -2.17 -18.62 -5.63
C GLY A 39 -0.68 -18.84 -5.36
N VAL A 40 -0.12 -18.17 -4.35
CA VAL A 40 1.30 -18.30 -3.96
C VAL A 40 1.63 -19.73 -3.57
N VAL A 41 0.82 -20.35 -2.70
CA VAL A 41 1.08 -21.71 -2.21
C VAL A 41 0.86 -22.76 -3.31
N ALA A 42 -0.23 -22.65 -4.08
CA ALA A 42 -0.56 -23.61 -5.12
C ALA A 42 0.47 -23.59 -6.27
N LEU A 43 0.85 -22.41 -6.74
CA LEU A 43 1.88 -22.29 -7.78
C LEU A 43 3.27 -22.65 -7.24
N GLY A 44 3.58 -22.26 -6.01
CA GLY A 44 4.82 -22.64 -5.33
C GLY A 44 4.97 -24.16 -5.21
N TRP A 45 3.92 -24.85 -4.79
CA TRP A 45 3.90 -26.32 -4.73
C TRP A 45 3.99 -26.95 -6.12
N TYR A 46 3.16 -26.50 -7.07
CA TYR A 46 3.07 -27.10 -8.41
C TYR A 46 4.36 -26.93 -9.23
N TYR A 47 5.02 -25.77 -9.14
CA TYR A 47 6.25 -25.49 -9.88
C TYR A 47 7.53 -25.72 -9.06
N GLY A 48 7.43 -26.17 -7.81
CA GLY A 48 8.60 -26.43 -6.95
C GLY A 48 9.33 -25.17 -6.46
N LEU A 49 8.64 -24.03 -6.36
CA LEU A 49 9.19 -22.71 -6.07
C LEU A 49 9.09 -22.34 -4.58
N TRP A 50 9.43 -23.27 -3.68
CA TRP A 50 9.29 -23.07 -2.23
C TRP A 50 10.12 -21.90 -1.69
N ASN A 51 11.25 -21.58 -2.33
CA ASN A 51 12.06 -20.40 -2.00
C ASN A 51 11.28 -19.10 -2.14
N ALA A 52 10.34 -19.02 -3.09
CA ALA A 52 9.51 -17.84 -3.32
C ALA A 52 8.23 -17.80 -2.49
N VAL A 53 7.77 -18.94 -1.95
CA VAL A 53 6.51 -19.01 -1.19
C VAL A 53 6.56 -18.12 0.04
N LEU A 54 7.68 -18.10 0.77
CA LEU A 54 7.81 -17.26 1.95
C LEU A 54 7.79 -15.77 1.60
N ALA A 55 8.57 -15.35 0.60
CA ALA A 55 8.59 -13.97 0.12
C ALA A 55 7.21 -13.52 -0.38
N GLY A 56 6.54 -14.36 -1.19
CA GLY A 56 5.20 -14.10 -1.69
C GLY A 56 4.16 -14.02 -0.57
N THR A 57 4.25 -14.89 0.44
CA THR A 57 3.35 -14.86 1.61
C THR A 57 3.51 -13.56 2.39
N VAL A 58 4.76 -13.14 2.66
CA VAL A 58 5.02 -11.87 3.37
C VAL A 58 4.49 -10.69 2.55
N ALA A 59 4.73 -10.67 1.23
CA ALA A 59 4.20 -9.66 0.34
C ALA A 59 2.66 -9.57 0.40
N VAL A 60 1.98 -10.71 0.34
CA VAL A 60 0.51 -10.79 0.43
C VAL A 60 0.00 -10.30 1.79
N VAL A 61 0.68 -10.66 2.89
CA VAL A 61 0.32 -10.18 4.24
C VAL A 61 0.49 -8.66 4.36
N VAL A 62 1.63 -8.12 3.92
CA VAL A 62 1.88 -6.67 3.94
C VAL A 62 0.81 -5.94 3.14
N ALA A 63 0.46 -6.46 1.97
CA ALA A 63 -0.56 -5.87 1.12
C ALA A 63 -1.96 -5.94 1.77
N ALA A 64 -2.35 -7.09 2.32
CA ALA A 64 -3.62 -7.27 3.02
C ALA A 64 -3.76 -6.32 4.23
N VAL A 65 -2.71 -6.16 5.03
CA VAL A 65 -2.71 -5.20 6.15
C VAL A 65 -2.80 -3.77 5.64
N GLY A 66 -2.08 -3.42 4.58
CA GLY A 66 -2.22 -2.11 3.94
C GLY A 66 -3.65 -1.80 3.50
N SER A 67 -4.43 -2.83 3.15
CA SER A 67 -5.85 -2.70 2.77
C SER A 67 -6.72 -2.30 3.95
N ILE A 68 -6.45 -2.92 5.10
CA ILE A 68 -7.12 -2.58 6.35
C ILE A 68 -6.78 -1.14 6.75
N GLU A 69 -5.49 -0.78 6.67
CA GLU A 69 -5.01 0.54 7.06
C GLU A 69 -5.53 1.66 6.16
N MET A 70 -5.55 1.47 4.83
CA MET A 70 -6.16 2.44 3.91
C MET A 70 -7.65 2.70 4.21
N HIS A 71 -8.39 1.66 4.59
CA HIS A 71 -9.79 1.82 5.00
C HIS A 71 -9.91 2.57 6.31
N ARG A 72 -9.05 2.29 7.30
CA ARG A 72 -9.02 3.00 8.59
C ARG A 72 -8.67 4.47 8.39
N LEU A 73 -7.60 4.75 7.64
CA LEU A 73 -7.18 6.09 7.26
C LEU A 73 -8.29 6.83 6.50
N GLY A 74 -8.92 6.18 5.53
CA GLY A 74 -10.01 6.77 4.75
C GLY A 74 -11.27 7.04 5.60
N ALA A 75 -11.64 6.13 6.51
CA ALA A 75 -12.77 6.31 7.40
C ALA A 75 -12.51 7.37 8.47
N GLY A 76 -11.29 7.41 9.02
CA GLY A 76 -10.86 8.39 10.02
C GLY A 76 -10.81 9.80 9.45
N ASN A 77 -10.13 10.00 8.32
CA ASN A 77 -10.02 11.32 7.69
C ASN A 77 -11.38 11.91 7.27
N ARG A 78 -12.36 11.07 6.92
CA ARG A 78 -13.72 11.53 6.62
C ARG A 78 -14.46 12.10 7.83
N ARG A 79 -14.17 11.59 9.03
CA ARG A 79 -14.79 12.03 10.29
C ARG A 79 -14.20 13.33 10.82
N LEU A 80 -13.00 13.71 10.39
CA LEU A 80 -12.36 14.94 10.81
C LEU A 80 -13.16 16.16 10.35
N SER A 81 -13.21 17.17 11.21
CA SER A 81 -13.83 18.47 10.98
C SER A 81 -12.91 19.41 10.18
N THR A 82 -12.13 18.85 9.25
CA THR A 82 -11.17 19.59 8.42
C THR A 82 -11.85 20.25 7.22
N PRO A 83 -11.28 21.35 6.68
CA PRO A 83 -11.76 21.99 5.47
C PRO A 83 -11.91 21.04 4.27
N PRO A 84 -12.83 21.30 3.32
CA PRO A 84 -13.06 20.44 2.15
C PRO A 84 -11.82 20.21 1.27
N GLU A 85 -10.90 21.18 1.25
CA GLU A 85 -9.59 21.09 0.59
C GLU A 85 -8.73 19.94 1.09
N HIS A 86 -8.71 19.65 2.40
CA HIS A 86 -8.01 18.50 2.96
C HIS A 86 -8.54 17.19 2.36
N LYS A 87 -9.87 17.05 2.31
CA LYS A 87 -10.54 15.85 1.78
C LYS A 87 -10.33 15.71 0.27
N ARG A 88 -10.35 16.81 -0.49
CA ARG A 88 -10.05 16.82 -1.93
C ARG A 88 -8.59 16.47 -2.23
N LEU A 89 -7.65 16.95 -1.43
CA LEU A 89 -6.24 16.63 -1.60
C LEU A 89 -5.99 15.13 -1.37
N LEU A 90 -6.63 14.57 -0.34
CA LEU A 90 -6.51 13.16 0.01
C LEU A 90 -7.22 12.22 -0.98
N PHE A 91 -8.47 12.49 -1.35
CA PHE A 91 -9.32 11.55 -2.12
C PHE A 91 -9.59 11.97 -3.57
N GLY A 92 -9.47 13.26 -3.90
CA GLY A 92 -9.88 13.81 -5.19
C GLY A 92 -8.73 14.04 -6.18
N SER A 93 -7.48 13.92 -5.75
CA SER A 93 -6.30 14.25 -6.56
C SER A 93 -5.82 13.10 -7.45
N SER A 94 -6.18 11.85 -7.14
CA SER A 94 -5.65 10.63 -7.77
C SER A 94 -4.12 10.51 -7.73
N ILE A 95 -3.43 11.33 -6.93
CA ILE A 95 -1.97 11.35 -6.82
C ILE A 95 -1.48 10.02 -6.25
N GLU A 96 -2.24 9.39 -5.37
CA GLU A 96 -1.91 8.07 -4.82
C GLU A 96 -1.77 6.99 -5.90
N ILE A 97 -2.61 7.04 -6.94
CA ILE A 97 -2.49 6.12 -8.08
C ILE A 97 -1.27 6.47 -8.92
N VAL A 98 -1.05 7.76 -9.21
CA VAL A 98 0.11 8.19 -10.01
C VAL A 98 1.41 7.73 -9.35
N LEU A 99 1.54 7.93 -8.03
CA LEU A 99 2.69 7.46 -7.26
C LEU A 99 2.80 5.93 -7.28
N GLY A 100 1.68 5.21 -7.11
CA GLY A 100 1.65 3.75 -7.19
C GLY A 100 2.08 3.21 -8.56
N VAL A 101 1.62 3.84 -9.65
CA VAL A 101 1.98 3.49 -11.04
C VAL A 101 3.44 3.77 -11.32
N LEU A 102 3.94 4.95 -10.94
CA LEU A 102 5.35 5.29 -11.13
C LEU A 102 6.26 4.37 -10.33
N ALA A 103 5.90 4.05 -9.08
CA ALA A 103 6.63 3.08 -8.27
C ALA A 103 6.60 1.67 -8.89
N PHE A 104 5.46 1.23 -9.42
CA PHE A 104 5.35 -0.05 -10.10
C PHE A 104 6.21 -0.11 -11.36
N ILE A 105 6.15 0.91 -12.23
CA ILE A 105 6.95 0.98 -13.45
C ILE A 105 8.44 1.02 -13.13
N ALA A 106 8.85 1.78 -12.11
CA ALA A 106 10.24 1.81 -11.65
C ALA A 106 10.69 0.43 -11.15
N LEU A 107 9.86 -0.26 -10.38
CA LEU A 107 10.12 -1.61 -9.91
C LEU A 107 10.26 -2.60 -11.08
N LEU A 108 9.36 -2.56 -12.07
CA LEU A 108 9.47 -3.42 -13.26
C LEU A 108 10.73 -3.11 -14.07
N THR A 109 11.08 -1.84 -14.19
CA THR A 109 12.28 -1.42 -14.90
C THR A 109 13.51 -1.97 -14.18
N TYR A 110 13.55 -1.92 -12.85
CA TYR A 110 14.62 -2.54 -12.07
C TYR A 110 14.68 -4.06 -12.31
N LEU A 111 13.58 -4.77 -12.08
CA LEU A 111 13.54 -6.23 -12.12
C LEU A 111 13.75 -6.85 -13.51
N ILE A 112 13.40 -6.12 -14.57
CA ILE A 112 13.40 -6.67 -15.94
C ILE A 112 14.55 -6.09 -16.76
N ALA A 113 14.79 -4.78 -16.68
CA ALA A 113 15.73 -4.08 -17.57
C ALA A 113 17.08 -3.78 -16.91
N TRP A 114 17.16 -3.74 -15.57
CA TRP A 114 18.39 -3.40 -14.85
C TRP A 114 19.06 -4.63 -14.25
N ASP A 115 18.38 -5.30 -13.32
CA ASP A 115 18.90 -6.47 -12.60
C ASP A 115 17.79 -7.48 -12.29
N GLY A 116 17.86 -8.63 -12.97
CA GLY A 116 16.93 -9.74 -12.81
C GLY A 116 17.35 -10.77 -11.76
N THR A 117 18.43 -10.54 -11.01
CA THR A 117 18.98 -11.51 -10.04
C THR A 117 17.94 -11.93 -9.01
N LEU A 118 17.12 -10.99 -8.51
CA LEU A 118 16.02 -11.32 -7.60
C LEU A 118 15.04 -12.32 -8.22
N LEU A 119 14.64 -12.12 -9.47
CA LEU A 119 13.69 -12.99 -10.16
C LEU A 119 14.31 -14.35 -10.44
N ASP A 120 15.57 -14.40 -10.85
CA ASP A 120 16.30 -15.66 -11.08
C ASP A 120 16.44 -16.47 -9.78
N ARG A 121 16.77 -15.81 -8.67
CA ARG A 121 16.87 -16.46 -7.35
C ARG A 121 15.54 -17.01 -6.85
N LEU A 122 14.44 -16.30 -7.10
CA LEU A 122 13.11 -16.70 -6.63
C LEU A 122 12.46 -17.75 -7.54
N PHE A 123 12.66 -17.65 -8.85
CA PHE A 123 11.86 -18.38 -9.84
C PHE A 123 12.69 -19.16 -10.88
N GLY A 124 14.02 -19.00 -10.87
CA GLY A 124 14.93 -19.52 -11.88
C GLY A 124 14.95 -18.67 -13.16
N PRO A 125 15.80 -19.03 -14.14
CA PRO A 125 16.11 -18.18 -15.29
C PRO A 125 14.99 -18.13 -16.33
N ARG A 126 14.00 -19.02 -16.22
CA ARG A 126 12.82 -19.11 -17.08
C ARG A 126 11.58 -19.29 -16.22
N PRO A 127 11.11 -18.22 -15.55
CA PRO A 127 10.00 -18.30 -14.63
C PRO A 127 8.70 -18.69 -15.36
N PRO A 128 7.84 -19.56 -14.79
CA PRO A 128 6.56 -19.92 -15.39
C PRO A 128 5.64 -18.70 -15.54
N LEU A 129 4.96 -18.56 -16.68
CA LEU A 129 4.08 -17.41 -16.97
C LEU A 129 3.02 -17.16 -15.88
N PRO A 130 2.31 -18.18 -15.33
CA PRO A 130 1.33 -17.93 -14.27
C PRO A 130 1.95 -17.36 -12.98
N VAL A 131 3.18 -17.76 -12.67
CA VAL A 131 3.93 -17.29 -11.49
C VAL A 131 4.31 -15.82 -11.67
N VAL A 132 4.83 -15.46 -12.85
CA VAL A 132 5.15 -14.07 -13.18
C VAL A 132 3.90 -13.21 -13.11
N TYR A 133 2.80 -13.63 -13.74
CA TYR A 133 1.55 -12.88 -13.72
C TYR A 133 1.03 -12.62 -12.31
N LEU A 134 0.98 -13.65 -11.45
CA LEU A 134 0.58 -13.50 -10.06
C LEU A 134 1.53 -12.56 -9.30
N THR A 135 2.83 -12.70 -9.50
CA THR A 135 3.83 -11.85 -8.86
C THR A 135 3.62 -10.38 -9.23
N LEU A 136 3.39 -10.07 -10.50
CA LEU A 136 3.13 -8.71 -10.96
C LEU A 136 1.86 -8.12 -10.33
N LEU A 137 0.80 -8.92 -10.14
CA LEU A 137 -0.41 -8.47 -9.44
C LEU A 137 -0.13 -8.14 -7.97
N ILE A 138 0.65 -8.97 -7.28
CA ILE A 138 1.02 -8.75 -5.86
C ILE A 138 1.92 -7.51 -5.74
N LEU A 139 2.90 -7.37 -6.63
CA LEU A 139 3.81 -6.22 -6.64
C LEU A 139 3.07 -4.92 -6.95
N TRP A 140 2.13 -4.93 -7.88
CA TRP A 140 1.25 -3.80 -8.16
C TRP A 140 0.46 -3.38 -6.91
N ASP A 141 -0.16 -4.36 -6.24
CA ASP A 141 -0.95 -4.10 -5.03
C ASP A 141 -0.06 -3.53 -3.90
N LEU A 142 1.17 -4.03 -3.75
CA LEU A 142 2.15 -3.48 -2.82
C LEU A 142 2.54 -2.04 -3.16
N THR A 143 2.98 -1.77 -4.39
CA THR A 143 3.46 -0.43 -4.77
C THR A 143 2.34 0.61 -4.71
N TYR A 144 1.10 0.21 -5.04
CA TYR A 144 -0.07 1.07 -4.85
C TYR A 144 -0.26 1.48 -3.38
N ARG A 145 -0.08 0.54 -2.45
CA ARG A 145 -0.21 0.80 -1.00
C ARG A 145 0.90 1.66 -0.44
N ILE A 146 2.12 1.40 -0.88
CA ILE A 146 3.29 2.22 -0.57
C ILE A 146 3.07 3.66 -1.06
N GLY A 147 2.61 3.82 -2.31
CA GLY A 147 2.29 5.13 -2.88
C GLY A 147 1.20 5.88 -2.11
N THR A 148 0.14 5.19 -1.71
CA THR A 148 -0.96 5.77 -0.92
C THR A 148 -0.54 6.15 0.49
N SER A 149 0.29 5.32 1.15
CA SER A 149 0.88 5.63 2.46
C SER A 149 1.76 6.88 2.40
N TRP A 150 2.59 6.99 1.36
CA TRP A 150 3.41 8.19 1.13
C TRP A 150 2.54 9.43 0.92
N TRP A 151 1.56 9.37 0.03
CA TRP A 151 0.66 10.51 -0.22
C TRP A 151 -0.10 10.91 1.05
N SER A 152 -0.59 9.95 1.82
CA SER A 152 -1.26 10.20 3.10
C SER A 152 -0.34 10.92 4.09
N ALA A 153 0.95 10.58 4.14
CA ALA A 153 1.93 11.26 4.98
C ALA A 153 2.15 12.72 4.54
N VAL A 154 2.28 12.97 3.22
CA VAL A 154 2.44 14.32 2.68
C VAL A 154 1.21 15.18 3.00
N VAL A 155 0.01 14.63 2.82
CA VAL A 155 -1.24 15.33 3.15
C VAL A 155 -1.38 15.56 4.65
N ALA A 156 -0.90 14.65 5.49
CA ALA A 156 -0.87 14.82 6.94
C ALA A 156 0.00 16.01 7.36
N LEU A 157 1.20 16.14 6.77
CA LEU A 157 2.07 17.28 7.02
C LEU A 157 1.45 18.58 6.50
N TRP A 158 0.87 18.56 5.29
CA TRP A 158 0.15 19.71 4.76
C TRP A 158 -0.97 20.15 5.72
N ARG A 159 -1.77 19.21 6.24
CA ARG A 159 -2.82 19.48 7.23
C ARG A 159 -2.24 20.13 8.48
N ALA A 160 -1.17 19.57 9.04
CA ALA A 160 -0.56 20.08 10.27
C ALA A 160 -0.03 21.53 10.13
N VAL A 161 0.36 21.94 8.93
CA VAL A 161 0.87 23.29 8.67
C VAL A 161 -0.23 24.28 8.28
N ASN A 162 -1.27 23.83 7.57
CA ASN A 162 -2.23 24.74 6.92
C ASN A 162 -3.62 24.74 7.56
N VAL A 163 -3.90 23.81 8.49
CA VAL A 163 -5.23 23.64 9.08
C VAL A 163 -5.15 23.71 10.59
N GLU A 164 -5.92 24.60 11.20
CA GLU A 164 -6.15 24.60 12.64
C GLU A 164 -7.01 23.39 13.03
N VAL A 165 -6.40 22.40 13.66
CA VAL A 165 -7.08 21.19 14.12
C VAL A 165 -7.74 21.47 15.47
N SER A 166 -9.05 21.19 15.57
CA SER A 166 -9.75 21.35 16.84
C SER A 166 -9.18 20.42 17.93
N PRO A 167 -9.20 20.81 19.21
CA PRO A 167 -8.75 19.94 20.30
C PRO A 167 -9.47 18.58 20.34
N ALA A 168 -10.73 18.54 19.89
CA ALA A 168 -11.52 17.32 19.80
C ALA A 168 -10.98 16.34 18.74
N ASP A 169 -10.45 16.86 17.63
CA ASP A 169 -9.93 16.05 16.52
C ASP A 169 -8.43 15.72 16.64
N ALA A 170 -7.67 16.47 17.46
CA ALA A 170 -6.21 16.31 17.58
C ALA A 170 -5.78 14.88 17.96
N SER A 171 -6.52 14.22 18.86
CA SER A 171 -6.23 12.83 19.24
C SER A 171 -6.42 11.84 18.08
N LEU A 172 -7.46 12.05 17.27
CA LEU A 172 -7.74 11.22 16.10
C LEU A 172 -6.72 11.47 15.00
N VAL A 173 -6.34 12.73 14.76
CA VAL A 173 -5.29 13.09 13.80
C VAL A 173 -3.97 12.40 14.13
N ARG A 174 -3.48 12.53 15.36
CA ARG A 174 -2.23 11.90 15.79
C ARG A 174 -2.28 10.38 15.68
N ARG A 175 -3.44 9.79 15.96
CA ARG A 175 -3.65 8.35 15.79
C ARG A 175 -3.57 7.92 14.32
N LEU A 176 -4.20 8.65 13.40
CA LEU A 176 -4.17 8.32 11.97
C LEU A 176 -2.74 8.39 11.42
N ASP A 177 -1.99 9.42 11.81
CA ASP A 177 -0.60 9.57 11.40
C ASP A 177 0.28 8.46 11.98
N ALA A 178 0.06 8.06 13.23
CA ALA A 178 0.75 6.93 13.86
C ALA A 178 0.38 5.57 13.22
N GLU A 179 -0.88 5.36 12.84
CA GLU A 179 -1.33 4.18 12.09
C GLU A 179 -0.60 4.10 10.73
N ASN A 180 -0.40 5.22 10.03
CA ASN A 180 0.36 5.25 8.79
C ASN A 180 1.85 4.91 8.98
N ILE A 181 2.46 5.36 10.09
CA ILE A 181 3.82 4.92 10.48
C ILE A 181 3.84 3.41 10.75
N GLY A 182 2.84 2.90 11.47
CA GLY A 182 2.71 1.46 11.75
C GLY A 182 2.67 0.64 10.46
N PHE A 183 1.90 1.10 9.47
CA PHE A 183 1.87 0.47 8.15
C PHE A 183 3.22 0.55 7.42
N SER A 184 3.93 1.68 7.47
CA SER A 184 5.25 1.76 6.82
C SER A 184 6.25 0.82 7.49
N VAL A 185 6.30 0.76 8.81
CA VAL A 185 7.18 -0.15 9.56
C VAL A 185 6.91 -1.61 9.22
N LEU A 186 5.65 -2.01 8.98
CA LEU A 186 5.31 -3.36 8.56
C LEU A 186 6.02 -3.77 7.25
N GLN A 187 6.32 -2.82 6.36
CA GLN A 187 7.02 -3.11 5.11
C GLN A 187 8.46 -3.60 5.35
N LEU A 188 9.04 -3.35 6.53
CA LEU A 188 10.35 -3.91 6.90
C LEU A 188 10.33 -5.45 6.96
N ALA A 189 9.15 -6.09 7.01
CA ALA A 189 9.03 -7.53 6.83
C ALA A 189 9.57 -8.02 5.47
N LEU A 190 9.67 -7.13 4.47
CA LEU A 190 10.25 -7.44 3.15
C LEU A 190 11.79 -7.41 3.14
N VAL A 191 12.42 -6.74 4.11
CA VAL A 191 13.88 -6.51 4.14
C VAL A 191 14.71 -7.79 4.05
N PRO A 192 14.38 -8.90 4.75
CA PRO A 192 15.17 -10.13 4.64
C PRO A 192 15.31 -10.66 3.21
N PHE A 193 14.33 -10.39 2.34
CA PHE A 193 14.34 -10.84 0.94
C PHE A 193 15.12 -9.88 0.02
N LEU A 194 15.43 -8.66 0.49
CA LEU A 194 16.05 -7.59 -0.29
C LEU A 194 17.51 -7.32 0.11
N LEU A 195 18.09 -8.08 1.03
CA LEU A 195 19.45 -7.83 1.52
C LEU A 195 20.52 -7.87 0.41
N GLU A 196 20.29 -8.65 -0.64
CA GLU A 196 21.16 -8.76 -1.82
C GLU A 196 20.78 -7.77 -2.93
N GLU A 197 19.78 -6.93 -2.70
CA GLU A 197 19.20 -6.00 -3.67
C GLU A 197 19.31 -4.55 -3.16
N PRO A 198 20.51 -3.91 -3.19
CA PRO A 198 20.74 -2.62 -2.53
C PRO A 198 19.78 -1.51 -2.94
N VAL A 199 19.36 -1.48 -4.21
CA VAL A 199 18.42 -0.47 -4.71
C VAL A 199 17.03 -0.68 -4.12
N LEU A 200 16.52 -1.92 -4.11
CA LEU A 200 15.21 -2.24 -3.55
C LEU A 200 15.20 -2.11 -2.02
N LEU A 201 16.28 -2.55 -1.37
CA LEU A 201 16.48 -2.37 0.06
C LEU A 201 16.44 -0.89 0.43
N GLY A 202 17.21 -0.07 -0.30
CA GLY A 202 17.22 1.39 -0.13
C GLY A 202 15.86 2.01 -0.37
N ALA A 203 15.11 1.55 -1.38
CA ALA A 203 13.76 2.02 -1.66
C ALA A 203 12.78 1.73 -0.51
N VAL A 204 12.78 0.49 0.01
CA VAL A 204 11.90 0.10 1.12
C VAL A 204 12.28 0.84 2.40
N VAL A 205 13.54 0.75 2.84
CA VAL A 205 13.99 1.40 4.08
C VAL A 205 13.85 2.91 4.00
N GLY A 206 14.22 3.51 2.86
CA GLY A 206 14.09 4.94 2.60
C GLY A 206 12.63 5.40 2.66
N HIS A 207 11.70 4.63 2.08
CA HIS A 207 10.27 4.93 2.20
C HIS A 207 9.78 4.87 3.66
N VAL A 208 10.15 3.83 4.42
CA VAL A 208 9.76 3.71 5.83
C VAL A 208 10.25 4.91 6.64
N LEU A 209 11.51 5.29 6.47
CA LEU A 209 12.10 6.46 7.13
C LEU A 209 11.40 7.76 6.71
N ALA A 210 11.14 7.94 5.41
CA ALA A 210 10.46 9.13 4.90
C ALA A 210 9.05 9.28 5.50
N VAL A 211 8.25 8.20 5.50
CA VAL A 211 6.91 8.22 6.11
C VAL A 211 6.99 8.49 7.60
N ALA A 212 7.92 7.83 8.32
CA ALA A 212 8.10 8.02 9.76
C ALA A 212 8.45 9.46 10.10
N ILE A 213 9.40 10.07 9.39
CA ILE A 213 9.82 11.46 9.60
C ILE A 213 8.68 12.42 9.33
N VAL A 214 8.01 12.29 8.18
CA VAL A 214 6.94 13.21 7.75
C VAL A 214 5.74 13.12 8.69
N CYS A 215 5.29 11.90 9.04
CA CYS A 215 4.16 11.72 9.96
C CYS A 215 4.52 12.16 11.39
N THR A 216 5.72 11.86 11.88
CA THR A 216 6.15 12.34 13.21
C THR A 216 6.20 13.86 13.25
N THR A 217 6.68 14.50 12.18
CA THR A 217 6.66 15.96 12.08
C THR A 217 5.23 16.50 12.11
N ALA A 218 4.30 15.89 11.37
CA ALA A 218 2.89 16.27 11.40
C ALA A 218 2.27 16.11 12.81
N ILE A 219 2.60 15.02 13.52
CA ILE A 219 2.16 14.76 14.89
C ILE A 219 2.69 15.84 15.86
N LEU A 220 3.96 16.23 15.73
CA LEU A 220 4.57 17.24 16.61
C LEU A 220 4.02 18.65 16.38
N LEU A 221 3.49 18.91 15.18
CA LEU A 221 2.86 20.18 14.81
C LEU A 221 1.36 20.25 15.14
N THR A 222 0.74 19.13 15.57
CA THR A 222 -0.72 19.03 15.87
C THR A 222 -0.98 18.84 17.36
#